data_AF-A0A7Y4C8X0-F1
#
_entry.id   AF-A0A7Y4C8X0-F1
#
_cell.length_a   1.000
_cell.length_b   1.000
_cell.length_c   1.000
_cell.angle_alpha   90.00
_cell.angle_beta   90.00
_cell.angle_gamma   90.00
#
_symmetry.space_group_name_H-M   'P 1'
#
loop_
_entity.id
_entity.type
_entity.pdbx_description
1 polymer ?
#
loop_
_entity_poly.entity_id
_entity_poly.type
_entity_poly.pdbx_seq_one_letter_code
_entity_poly.pdbx_strand_id
1 'polypeptide(L)'
;MTSRQFLFLNGSVILMKLSAHQTHSTQSRMFAFALAIVLWASFAYVEHQVDFDHSHHQQHQCELYAAVGNGLSFVPVTLPLIPQQTTAYSTTSMQRTERSIPTQKARAPPLLSLIS
;
A
#
# COMPACT_ATOMS: atom_id res chain seq x y z
N MET A 1 -47.68 29.18 -33.76
CA MET A 1 -46.42 28.47 -33.43
C MET A 1 -46.64 27.00 -33.67
N THR A 2 -45.86 26.41 -34.58
CA THR A 2 -46.20 25.17 -35.30
C THR A 2 -45.68 23.93 -34.57
N SER A 3 -46.53 22.88 -34.53
CA SER A 3 -46.30 21.56 -33.90
C SER A 3 -44.92 20.92 -34.16
N ARG A 4 -44.28 21.28 -35.28
CA ARG A 4 -42.94 20.81 -35.66
C ARG A 4 -41.81 21.31 -34.74
N GLN A 5 -41.91 22.52 -34.18
CA GLN A 5 -40.86 23.05 -33.30
C GLN A 5 -40.85 22.35 -31.94
N PHE A 6 -42.02 21.93 -31.45
CA PHE A 6 -42.14 21.22 -30.17
C PHE A 6 -41.49 19.82 -30.23
N LEU A 7 -41.64 19.09 -31.34
CA LEU A 7 -41.04 17.76 -31.53
C LEU A 7 -39.50 17.82 -31.60
N PHE A 8 -38.92 18.83 -32.24
CA PHE A 8 -37.47 18.99 -32.35
C PHE A 8 -36.79 19.31 -31.01
N LEU A 9 -37.42 20.17 -30.18
CA LEU A 9 -36.92 20.49 -28.84
C LEU A 9 -36.99 19.29 -27.90
N ASN A 10 -38.11 18.55 -27.90
CA ASN A 10 -38.24 17.35 -27.08
C ASN A 10 -37.26 16.24 -27.51
N GLY A 11 -37.03 16.07 -28.82
CA GLY A 11 -36.03 15.12 -29.34
C GLY A 11 -34.60 15.42 -28.90
N SER A 12 -34.17 16.68 -28.93
CA SER A 12 -32.81 17.06 -28.50
C SER A 12 -32.58 16.87 -26.99
N VAL A 13 -33.58 17.17 -26.16
CA VAL A 13 -33.49 16.97 -24.71
C VAL A 13 -33.42 15.48 -24.35
N ILE A 14 -34.16 14.64 -25.06
CA ILE A 14 -34.10 13.18 -24.89
C ILE A 14 -32.72 12.65 -25.29
N LEU A 15 -32.19 13.05 -26.44
CA LEU A 15 -30.84 12.62 -26.89
C LEU A 15 -29.73 13.08 -25.93
N MET A 16 -29.80 14.30 -25.39
CA MET A 16 -28.86 14.77 -24.36
C MET A 16 -28.95 13.95 -23.07
N LYS A 17 -30.16 13.61 -22.61
CA LYS A 17 -30.33 12.78 -21.40
C LYS A 17 -29.84 11.34 -21.60
N LEU A 18 -30.08 10.75 -22.77
CA LEU A 18 -29.54 9.43 -23.12
C LEU A 18 -28.02 9.45 -23.19
N SER A 19 -27.43 10.48 -23.81
CA SER A 19 -25.98 10.66 -23.86
C SER A 19 -25.37 10.83 -22.47
N ALA A 20 -25.94 11.69 -21.62
CA ALA A 20 -25.47 11.91 -20.24
C ALA A 20 -25.62 10.66 -19.34
N HIS A 21 -26.71 9.89 -19.51
CA HIS A 21 -26.89 8.62 -18.81
C HIS A 21 -25.87 7.58 -19.28
N GLN A 22 -25.58 7.56 -20.59
CA GLN A 22 -24.57 6.66 -21.16
C GLN A 22 -23.16 7.03 -20.70
N THR A 23 -22.80 8.32 -20.62
CA THR A 23 -21.50 8.74 -20.10
C THR A 23 -21.32 8.45 -18.61
N HIS A 24 -22.39 8.60 -17.80
CA HIS A 24 -22.35 8.23 -16.39
C HIS A 24 -22.18 6.72 -16.19
N SER A 25 -22.84 5.90 -17.02
CA SER A 25 -22.71 4.43 -17.00
C SER A 25 -21.34 3.94 -17.47
N THR A 26 -20.75 4.55 -18.49
CA THR A 26 -19.37 4.20 -18.89
C THR A 26 -18.36 4.64 -17.85
N GLN A 27 -18.53 5.82 -17.26
CA GLN A 27 -17.64 6.33 -16.21
C GLN A 27 -17.68 5.43 -14.97
N SER A 28 -18.86 5.01 -14.50
CA SER A 28 -18.98 4.11 -13.34
C SER A 28 -18.35 2.75 -13.60
N ARG A 29 -18.48 2.20 -14.81
CA ARG A 29 -17.82 0.94 -15.22
C ARG A 29 -16.30 1.08 -15.23
N MET A 30 -15.78 2.18 -15.74
CA MET A 30 -14.33 2.46 -15.73
C MET A 30 -13.80 2.58 -14.31
N PHE A 31 -14.54 3.27 -13.42
CA PHE A 31 -14.17 3.36 -12.01
C PHE A 31 -14.19 1.99 -11.32
N ALA A 32 -15.24 1.19 -11.53
CA ALA A 32 -15.32 -0.15 -10.96
C ALA A 32 -14.16 -1.04 -11.44
N PHE A 33 -13.80 -0.94 -12.73
CA PHE A 33 -12.69 -1.69 -13.30
C PHE A 33 -11.34 -1.22 -12.73
N ALA A 34 -11.12 0.09 -12.62
CA ALA A 34 -9.91 0.64 -12.03
C ALA A 34 -9.77 0.21 -10.56
N LEU A 35 -10.86 0.25 -9.78
CA LEU A 35 -10.88 -0.24 -8.41
C LEU A 35 -10.55 -1.74 -8.32
N ALA A 36 -11.12 -2.56 -9.21
CA ALA A 36 -10.82 -3.99 -9.26
C ALA A 36 -9.31 -4.24 -9.53
N ILE A 37 -8.71 -3.50 -10.47
CA ILE A 37 -7.27 -3.59 -10.74
C ILE A 37 -6.44 -3.17 -9.53
N VAL A 38 -6.78 -2.04 -8.89
CA VAL A 38 -6.05 -1.55 -7.72
C VAL A 38 -6.12 -2.56 -6.58
N LEU A 39 -7.30 -3.14 -6.31
CA LEU A 39 -7.47 -4.16 -5.29
C LEU A 39 -6.68 -5.43 -5.62
N TRP A 40 -6.73 -5.89 -6.87
CA TRP A 40 -5.97 -7.06 -7.33
C TRP A 40 -4.46 -6.82 -7.20
N ALA A 41 -3.96 -5.69 -7.69
CA ALA A 41 -2.55 -5.32 -7.60
C ALA A 41 -2.09 -5.19 -6.14
N SER A 42 -2.95 -4.66 -5.27
CA SER A 42 -2.66 -4.58 -3.82
C SER A 42 -2.53 -5.97 -3.20
N PHE A 43 -3.44 -6.88 -3.55
CA PHE A 43 -3.38 -8.27 -3.08
C PHE A 43 -2.10 -8.97 -3.58
N ALA A 44 -1.82 -8.88 -4.87
CA ALA A 44 -0.61 -9.47 -5.48
C ALA A 44 0.67 -8.90 -4.85
N TYR A 45 0.70 -7.60 -4.54
CA TYR A 45 1.82 -6.97 -3.88
C TYR A 45 2.07 -7.54 -2.48
N VAL A 46 1.02 -7.71 -1.67
CA VAL A 46 1.13 -8.28 -0.32
C VAL A 46 1.53 -9.75 -0.37
N GLU A 47 0.95 -10.52 -1.29
CA GLU A 47 1.27 -11.94 -1.47
C GLU A 47 2.74 -12.13 -1.85
N HIS A 48 3.24 -11.32 -2.80
CA HIS A 48 4.65 -11.34 -3.20
C HIS A 48 5.61 -10.89 -2.08
N GLN A 49 5.17 -9.99 -1.19
CA GLN A 49 5.97 -9.57 -0.03
C GLN A 49 6.18 -10.67 1.02
N VAL A 50 5.25 -11.61 1.13
CA VAL A 50 5.35 -12.73 2.09
C VAL A 50 5.90 -14.01 1.45
N ASP A 51 6.27 -13.95 0.17
CA ASP A 51 6.98 -15.02 -0.49
C ASP A 51 8.45 -15.03 -0.04
N PHE A 52 8.91 -16.17 0.44
CA PHE A 52 10.29 -16.39 0.88
C PHE A 52 11.06 -17.38 -0.01
N ASP A 53 10.49 -17.83 -1.12
CA ASP A 53 11.19 -18.68 -2.09
C ASP A 53 12.34 -17.91 -2.72
N HIS A 54 13.57 -18.30 -2.34
CA HIS A 54 14.78 -17.68 -2.84
C HIS A 54 14.88 -17.72 -4.36
N SER A 55 14.41 -18.79 -5.01
CA SER A 55 14.51 -18.93 -6.47
C SER A 55 13.70 -17.87 -7.21
N HIS A 56 12.57 -17.46 -6.65
CA HIS A 56 11.71 -16.42 -7.21
C HIS A 56 12.36 -15.02 -7.09
N HIS A 57 12.99 -14.73 -5.95
CA HIS A 57 13.63 -13.43 -5.68
C HIS A 57 15.02 -13.26 -6.32
N GLN A 58 15.54 -14.26 -7.04
CA GLN A 58 16.83 -14.13 -7.73
C GLN A 58 16.78 -13.19 -8.95
N GLN A 59 15.59 -12.97 -9.51
CA GLN A 59 15.42 -12.25 -10.77
C GLN A 59 15.06 -10.78 -10.59
N HIS A 60 14.74 -10.35 -9.36
CA HIS A 60 14.34 -8.98 -9.07
C HIS A 60 14.69 -8.59 -7.63
N GLN A 61 14.80 -7.28 -7.36
CA GLN A 61 15.14 -6.77 -6.03
C GLN A 61 13.87 -6.48 -5.23
N CYS A 62 13.44 -7.43 -4.40
CA CYS A 62 12.41 -7.20 -3.39
C CYS A 62 13.04 -6.65 -2.10
N GLU A 63 12.76 -5.38 -1.80
CA GLU A 63 13.29 -4.67 -0.61
C GLU A 63 12.98 -5.39 0.70
N LEU A 64 11.74 -5.90 0.87
CA LEU A 64 11.35 -6.59 2.09
C LEU A 64 12.09 -7.93 2.25
N TYR A 65 12.18 -8.72 1.18
CA TYR A 65 12.93 -9.97 1.17
C TYR A 65 14.42 -9.74 1.51
N ALA A 66 15.04 -8.74 0.88
CA ALA A 66 16.43 -8.37 1.16
C ALA A 66 16.60 -7.85 2.60
N ALA A 67 15.65 -7.06 3.11
CA ALA A 67 15.69 -6.57 4.48
C ALA A 67 15.58 -7.70 5.52
N VAL A 68 14.72 -8.70 5.29
CA VAL A 68 14.60 -9.88 6.14
C VAL A 68 15.90 -10.70 6.11
N GLY A 69 16.44 -10.98 4.92
CA GLY A 69 17.69 -11.73 4.77
C GLY A 69 18.87 -11.04 5.46
N ASN A 70 19.00 -9.73 5.30
CA ASN A 70 20.03 -8.95 6.00
C ASN A 70 19.77 -8.84 7.51
N GLY A 71 18.53 -8.64 7.93
CA GLY A 71 18.18 -8.58 9.36
C GLY A 71 18.53 -9.87 10.09
N LEU A 72 18.24 -11.02 9.48
CA LEU A 72 18.56 -12.34 10.06
C LEU A 72 20.06 -12.65 10.03
N SER A 73 20.81 -12.17 9.04
CA SER A 73 22.25 -12.45 8.95
C SER A 73 23.10 -11.61 9.90
N PHE A 74 22.66 -10.41 10.27
CA PHE A 74 23.40 -9.50 11.15
C PHE A 74 22.94 -9.50 12.61
N VAL A 75 21.81 -10.12 12.95
CA VAL A 75 21.33 -10.20 14.33
C VAL A 75 21.73 -11.55 14.94
N PRO A 76 22.71 -11.59 15.86
CA PRO A 76 22.87 -12.78 16.69
C PRO A 76 21.57 -13.01 17.47
N VAL A 77 21.00 -14.21 17.39
CA VAL A 77 19.84 -14.62 18.19
C VAL A 77 20.30 -14.83 19.64
N THR A 78 20.65 -13.74 20.30
CA THR A 78 20.87 -13.72 21.74
C THR A 78 19.56 -13.30 22.39
N LEU A 79 18.81 -14.28 22.90
CA LEU A 79 17.75 -13.94 23.84
C LEU A 79 18.44 -13.29 25.05
N PRO A 80 18.14 -12.02 25.38
CA PRO A 80 18.67 -11.46 26.61
C PRO A 80 18.11 -12.30 27.75
N LEU A 81 19.00 -12.92 28.52
CA LEU A 81 18.61 -13.48 29.80
C LEU A 81 18.25 -12.27 30.66
N ILE A 82 16.95 -11.97 30.76
CA ILE A 82 16.43 -10.94 31.65
C ILE A 82 16.31 -11.64 33.01
N PRO A 83 17.25 -11.45 33.95
CA PRO A 83 17.06 -11.97 35.29
C PRO A 83 15.78 -11.35 35.85
N GLN A 84 14.78 -12.19 36.09
CA GLN A 84 13.53 -11.76 36.71
C GLN A 84 13.83 -11.47 38.18
N GLN A 85 14.25 -10.25 38.47
CA GLN A 85 14.32 -9.77 39.85
C GLN A 85 12.91 -9.75 40.39
N THR A 86 12.63 -10.64 41.36
CA THR A 86 11.37 -10.64 42.09
C THR A 86 11.41 -9.51 43.11
N THR A 87 11.25 -8.27 42.66
CA THR A 87 11.11 -7.13 43.56
C THR A 87 9.70 -7.19 44.14
N ALA A 88 9.59 -7.28 45.48
CA ALA A 88 8.33 -7.08 46.16
C ALA A 88 7.76 -5.71 45.75
N TYR A 89 6.60 -5.72 45.10
CA TYR A 89 5.99 -4.54 44.51
C TYR A 89 5.46 -3.63 45.63
N SER A 90 6.14 -2.50 45.90
CA SER A 90 5.48 -1.35 46.51
C SER A 90 4.75 -0.62 45.39
N THR A 91 3.43 -0.48 45.51
CA THR A 91 2.53 0.21 44.57
C THR A 91 3.09 1.57 44.18
N THR A 92 3.75 1.62 43.03
CA THR A 92 4.25 2.85 42.42
C THR A 92 3.40 3.07 41.17
N SER A 93 2.87 4.28 41.03
CA SER A 93 1.92 4.66 39.97
C SER A 93 2.42 4.27 38.59
N MET A 94 1.53 3.72 37.76
CA MET A 94 1.84 3.36 36.37
C MET A 94 2.39 4.58 35.61
N GLN A 95 3.70 4.62 35.38
CA GLN A 95 4.29 5.58 34.47
C GLN A 95 4.26 4.96 33.07
N ARG A 96 3.45 5.56 32.19
CA ARG A 96 3.36 5.18 30.78
C ARG A 96 4.69 5.49 30.10
N THR A 97 5.47 4.45 29.79
CA THR A 97 6.64 4.57 28.92
C THR A 97 6.16 4.47 27.48
N GLU A 98 6.13 5.60 26.77
CA GLU A 98 5.93 5.59 25.32
C GLU A 98 7.20 5.05 24.66
N ARG A 99 7.13 3.83 24.13
CA ARG A 99 8.23 3.24 23.37
C ARG A 99 8.16 3.81 21.95
N SER A 100 9.09 4.72 21.62
CA SER A 100 9.18 5.29 20.28
C SER A 100 9.51 4.18 19.27
N ILE A 101 8.62 3.98 18.28
CA ILE A 101 8.88 3.08 17.17
C ILE A 101 10.11 3.61 16.41
N PRO A 102 11.18 2.81 16.21
CA PRO A 102 12.32 3.26 15.44
C PRO A 102 11.85 3.57 14.01
N THR A 103 11.91 4.85 13.62
CA THR A 103 11.60 5.28 12.26
C THR A 103 12.74 4.81 11.35
N GLN A 104 12.50 3.76 10.56
CA GLN A 104 13.45 3.35 9.53
C GLN A 104 13.58 4.49 8.52
N LYS A 105 14.76 5.11 8.45
CA LYS A 105 15.11 6.05 7.38
C LYS A 105 15.69 5.27 6.22
N ALA A 106 15.23 5.59 5.00
CA ALA A 106 15.86 5.10 3.79
C ALA A 106 17.34 5.50 3.77
N ARG A 107 18.20 4.58 3.33
CA ARG A 107 19.63 4.80 3.19
C ARG A 107 19.87 5.80 2.06
N ALA A 108 20.73 6.79 2.29
CA ALA A 108 21.11 7.72 1.22
C ALA A 108 21.77 6.95 0.06
N PRO A 109 21.52 7.36 -1.21
CA PRO A 109 22.16 6.73 -2.36
C PRO A 109 23.70 6.84 -2.24
N PRO A 110 24.46 5.85 -2.75
CA PRO A 110 25.91 5.91 -2.70
C PRO A 110 26.40 7.16 -3.43
N LEU A 111 27.30 7.92 -2.80
CA LEU A 111 27.98 9.02 -3.47
C LEU A 111 28.89 8.41 -4.53
N LEU A 112 28.66 8.77 -5.80
CA LEU A 112 29.57 8.50 -6.90
C LEU A 112 30.87 9.28 -6.63
N SER A 113 31.79 8.70 -5.84
CA SER A 113 33.18 9.11 -5.90
C SER A 113 33.68 8.68 -7.27
N LEU A 114 33.75 9.64 -8.20
CA LEU A 114 34.39 9.46 -9.50
C LEU A 114 35.75 8.82 -9.29
N ILE A 115 35.90 7.59 -9.78
CA ILE A 115 37.17 6.90 -9.89
C ILE A 115 37.92 7.62 -11.03
N SER A 116 38.99 8.31 -10.64
CA SER A 116 40.01 8.89 -11.51
C SER A 116 40.82 7.82 -12.23
#